data_AF-A0A653LIN3-F1
#
_entry.id   AF-A0A653LIN3-F1
#
_cell.length_a   1.000
_cell.length_b   1.000
_cell.length_c   1.000
_cell.angle_alpha   90.00
_cell.angle_beta   90.00
_cell.angle_gamma   90.00
#
_symmetry.space_group_name_H-M   'P 1'
#
loop_
_entity.id
_entity.type
_entity.pdbx_description
1 polymer ?
#
loop_
_entity_poly.entity_id
_entity_poly.type
_entity_poly.pdbx_seq_one_letter_code
_entity_poly.pdbx_strand_id
1 'polypeptide(L)'
;MMKQIFCLMVLLFLVSCNSTKPVTQTHKKNTTPAKKTVVYTKTPSANGVATKRLEVVNQYIEQYKGIAMSNMKNFGIPASIILAQGILESGAGKSSLAVNSNNHFGIKCHNDWEGEFVHQDDDSEKECFRKYEDPAGSYKDHSKFLTTKKRYASLFSLAKGDYVAWAMGLRAAGYATDPLYPEKLIAYIERYDLHQYDSQVLGKSGVNYPVSSRVDNQGVNGDGTLYEVQKGDTLYSISKKFNVLVEDLQRKNNLTDNAISIGQKLIVK
;
A
#
# COMPACT_ATOMS: atom_id res chain seq x y z
N MET A 1 -23.29 -30.18 -43.92
CA MET A 1 -23.92 -31.41 -43.40
C MET A 1 -23.93 -31.33 -41.88
N MET A 2 -25.13 -31.20 -41.32
CA MET A 2 -25.39 -31.11 -39.88
C MET A 2 -25.16 -32.46 -39.19
N LYS A 3 -24.82 -32.44 -37.90
CA LYS A 3 -25.44 -33.32 -36.90
C LYS A 3 -25.31 -32.68 -35.52
N GLN A 4 -26.40 -32.00 -35.15
CA GLN A 4 -26.76 -31.72 -33.76
C GLN A 4 -27.12 -33.06 -33.09
N ILE A 5 -26.77 -33.22 -31.82
CA ILE A 5 -27.41 -34.21 -30.95
C ILE A 5 -27.97 -33.45 -29.75
N PHE A 6 -29.30 -33.44 -29.71
CA PHE A 6 -30.16 -33.01 -28.63
C PHE A 6 -30.65 -34.30 -27.94
N CYS A 7 -30.66 -34.32 -26.60
CA CYS A 7 -31.44 -35.19 -25.69
C CYS A 7 -30.71 -35.24 -24.34
N LEU A 8 -31.33 -35.17 -23.16
CA LEU A 8 -32.70 -34.96 -22.74
C LEU A 8 -32.61 -34.68 -21.22
N MET A 9 -33.44 -33.78 -20.69
CA MET A 9 -33.63 -33.60 -19.25
C MET A 9 -34.11 -34.89 -18.57
N VAL A 10 -33.60 -35.21 -17.37
CA VAL A 10 -34.36 -35.88 -16.31
C VAL A 10 -34.06 -35.24 -14.96
N LEU A 11 -35.16 -34.96 -14.25
CA LEU A 11 -35.32 -34.25 -12.98
C LEU A 11 -34.90 -35.08 -11.74
N LEU A 12 -34.42 -34.34 -10.72
CA LEU A 12 -34.65 -34.46 -9.27
C LEU A 12 -34.42 -35.79 -8.52
N PHE A 13 -33.40 -35.77 -7.63
CA PHE A 13 -33.52 -36.25 -6.26
C PHE A 13 -32.87 -35.25 -5.29
N LEU A 14 -33.69 -34.60 -4.47
CA LEU A 14 -33.25 -33.87 -3.28
C LEU A 14 -33.03 -34.90 -2.17
N VAL A 15 -31.78 -35.07 -1.73
CA VAL A 15 -31.46 -35.75 -0.46
C VAL A 15 -30.90 -34.70 0.50
N SER A 16 -31.70 -34.42 1.52
CA SER A 16 -31.37 -33.61 2.69
C SER A 16 -30.48 -34.43 3.63
N CYS A 17 -29.24 -34.00 3.85
CA CYS A 17 -28.41 -34.50 4.94
C CYS A 17 -28.49 -33.51 6.11
N ASN A 18 -29.39 -33.79 7.04
CA ASN A 18 -29.49 -33.12 8.33
C ASN A 18 -28.46 -33.73 9.29
N SER A 19 -27.37 -33.02 9.58
CA SER A 19 -26.36 -33.44 10.56
C SER A 19 -26.78 -32.94 11.95
N THR A 20 -27.16 -33.87 12.83
CA THR A 20 -27.42 -33.63 14.25
C THR A 20 -26.10 -33.46 15.00
N LYS A 21 -25.87 -32.29 15.58
CA LYS A 21 -24.75 -32.05 16.51
C LYS A 21 -25.06 -32.68 17.87
N PRO A 22 -24.18 -33.51 18.46
CA PRO A 22 -24.36 -33.96 19.84
C PRO A 22 -24.08 -32.82 20.82
N VAL A 23 -24.97 -32.67 21.81
CA VAL A 23 -24.84 -31.72 22.93
C VAL A 23 -23.84 -32.30 23.94
N THR A 24 -22.65 -31.71 24.02
CA THR A 24 -21.67 -32.04 25.06
C THR A 24 -22.10 -31.42 26.38
N GLN A 25 -22.49 -32.24 27.35
CA GLN A 25 -22.69 -31.80 28.74
C GLN A 25 -21.33 -31.60 29.41
N THR A 26 -20.99 -30.36 29.75
CA THR A 26 -19.82 -30.06 30.58
C THR A 26 -20.24 -29.97 32.05
N HIS A 27 -19.73 -30.88 32.88
CA HIS A 27 -19.85 -30.79 34.33
C HIS A 27 -19.06 -29.58 34.85
N LYS A 28 -19.76 -28.61 35.47
CA LYS A 28 -19.13 -27.53 36.24
C LYS A 28 -18.52 -28.11 37.51
N LYS A 29 -17.18 -28.11 37.59
CA LYS A 29 -16.46 -28.29 38.86
C LYS A 29 -16.35 -26.91 39.53
N ASN A 30 -17.02 -26.75 40.67
CA ASN A 30 -16.90 -25.56 41.50
C ASN A 30 -15.50 -25.49 42.09
N THR A 31 -14.73 -24.46 41.75
CA THR A 31 -13.50 -24.10 42.43
C THR A 31 -13.56 -22.61 42.75
N THR A 32 -13.47 -22.32 44.04
CA THR A 32 -13.53 -20.99 44.64
C THR A 32 -12.49 -20.04 44.00
N PRO A 33 -12.87 -18.80 43.61
CA PRO A 33 -11.93 -17.89 42.97
C PRO A 33 -10.98 -17.27 44.00
N ALA A 34 -9.69 -17.62 43.90
CA ALA A 34 -8.62 -16.88 44.54
C ALA A 34 -8.48 -15.49 43.87
N LYS A 35 -8.47 -14.43 44.68
CA LYS A 35 -8.21 -13.04 44.25
C LYS A 35 -6.90 -12.97 43.47
N LYS A 36 -6.97 -12.82 42.15
CA LYS A 36 -5.85 -12.39 41.32
C LYS A 36 -5.81 -10.87 41.32
N THR A 37 -4.80 -10.31 41.97
CA THR A 37 -4.43 -8.91 41.87
C THR A 37 -4.09 -8.61 40.41
N VAL A 38 -4.91 -7.82 39.74
CA VAL A 38 -4.65 -7.33 38.37
C VAL A 38 -3.53 -6.30 38.47
N VAL A 39 -2.32 -6.72 38.10
CA VAL A 39 -1.21 -5.78 37.83
C VAL A 39 -1.54 -5.11 36.50
N TYR A 40 -1.99 -3.86 36.56
CA TYR A 40 -2.12 -3.00 35.38
C TYR A 40 -0.72 -2.66 34.86
N THR A 41 -0.20 -3.44 33.92
CA THR A 41 0.92 -2.99 33.09
C THR A 41 0.43 -1.88 32.16
N LYS A 42 1.06 -0.71 32.27
CA LYS A 42 0.77 0.48 31.44
C LYS A 42 0.93 0.11 29.96
N THR A 43 -0.15 0.25 29.19
CA THR A 43 -0.13 0.21 27.72
C THR A 43 0.85 1.27 27.21
N PRO A 44 1.73 0.98 26.22
CA PRO A 44 2.59 1.99 25.63
C PRO A 44 1.76 3.11 25.02
N SER A 45 2.18 4.36 25.25
CA SER A 45 1.57 5.54 24.62
C SER A 45 1.57 5.40 23.10
N ALA A 46 0.43 5.67 22.45
CA ALA A 46 0.25 5.58 20.99
C ALA A 46 1.29 6.40 20.20
N ASN A 47 1.87 7.43 20.83
CA ASN A 47 2.92 8.25 20.23
C ASN A 47 4.22 7.46 19.99
N GLY A 48 4.61 6.53 20.88
CA GLY A 48 5.85 5.77 20.71
C GLY A 48 5.81 4.74 19.57
N VAL A 49 4.63 4.17 19.30
CA VAL A 49 4.44 3.19 18.21
C VAL A 49 4.44 3.89 16.85
N ALA A 50 3.84 5.08 16.75
CA ALA A 50 3.85 5.89 15.53
C ALA A 50 5.28 6.33 15.15
N THR A 51 6.07 6.81 16.12
CA THR A 51 7.48 7.21 15.91
C THR A 51 8.33 6.03 15.44
N LYS A 52 8.16 4.85 16.05
CA LYS A 52 8.91 3.64 15.65
C LYS A 52 8.56 3.19 14.22
N ARG A 53 7.28 3.30 13.81
CA ARG A 53 6.87 2.99 12.44
C ARG A 53 7.44 3.99 11.43
N LEU A 54 7.44 5.27 11.75
CA LEU A 54 8.04 6.32 10.92
C LEU A 54 9.53 6.04 10.69
N GLU A 55 10.27 5.70 11.75
CA GLU A 55 11.69 5.35 11.67
C GLU A 55 11.96 4.14 10.77
N VAL A 56 11.20 3.04 10.95
CA VAL A 56 11.35 1.82 10.13
C VAL A 56 11.13 2.12 8.64
N VAL A 57 10.11 2.92 8.31
CA VAL A 57 9.84 3.27 6.91
C VAL A 57 10.93 4.18 6.34
N ASN A 58 11.41 5.17 7.10
CA ASN A 58 12.50 6.04 6.66
C ASN A 58 13.80 5.28 6.44
N GLN A 59 14.13 4.30 7.29
CA GLN A 59 15.29 3.42 7.08
C GLN A 59 15.16 2.61 5.79
N TYR A 60 13.96 2.07 5.52
CA TYR A 60 13.68 1.38 4.27
C TYR A 60 13.86 2.30 3.06
N ILE A 61 13.33 3.51 3.11
CA ILE A 61 13.47 4.50 2.03
C ILE A 61 14.94 4.83 1.80
N GLU A 62 15.70 5.12 2.85
CA GLU A 62 17.12 5.44 2.73
C GLU A 62 17.91 4.31 2.08
N GLN A 63 17.62 3.07 2.50
CA GLN A 63 18.29 1.88 1.97
C GLN A 63 17.98 1.63 0.49
N TYR A 64 16.74 1.87 0.04
CA TYR A 64 16.29 1.44 -1.28
C TYR A 64 16.04 2.57 -2.30
N LYS A 65 16.10 3.85 -1.91
CA LYS A 65 15.87 4.98 -2.83
C LYS A 65 16.78 4.93 -4.05
N GLY A 66 18.05 4.58 -3.88
CA GLY A 66 19.00 4.49 -5.00
C GLY A 66 18.62 3.41 -6.02
N ILE A 67 18.16 2.25 -5.54
CA ILE A 67 17.69 1.15 -6.39
C ILE A 67 16.41 1.55 -7.13
N ALA A 68 15.45 2.17 -6.43
CA ALA A 68 14.21 2.65 -7.05
C ALA A 68 14.47 3.71 -8.12
N MET A 69 15.36 4.68 -7.85
CA MET A 69 15.76 5.70 -8.83
C MET A 69 16.49 5.09 -10.03
N SER A 70 17.37 4.10 -9.82
CA SER A 70 18.03 3.37 -10.92
C SER A 70 16.99 2.64 -11.77
N ASN A 71 16.03 1.96 -11.15
CA ASN A 71 14.96 1.28 -11.87
C ASN A 71 14.03 2.24 -12.60
N MET A 72 13.74 3.41 -12.04
CA MET A 72 13.00 4.45 -12.78
C MET A 72 13.73 4.86 -14.07
N LYS A 73 15.06 5.04 -14.01
CA LYS A 73 15.86 5.35 -15.21
C LYS A 73 15.78 4.23 -16.25
N ASN A 74 15.91 2.98 -15.81
CA ASN A 74 16.01 1.83 -16.70
C ASN A 74 14.67 1.32 -17.24
N PHE A 75 13.60 1.44 -16.45
CA PHE A 75 12.30 0.84 -16.75
C PHE A 75 11.18 1.88 -16.92
N GLY A 76 11.37 3.13 -16.49
CA GLY A 76 10.40 4.20 -16.69
C GLY A 76 9.23 4.26 -15.70
N ILE A 77 9.24 3.42 -14.67
CA ILE A 77 8.26 3.45 -13.55
C ILE A 77 8.72 4.52 -12.55
N PRO A 78 7.86 5.42 -12.04
CA PRO A 78 8.26 6.40 -11.04
C PRO A 78 8.94 5.74 -9.84
N ALA A 79 10.05 6.29 -9.37
CA ALA A 79 10.76 5.80 -8.19
C ALA A 79 9.87 5.87 -6.94
N SER A 80 9.02 6.89 -6.85
CA SER A 80 8.02 7.04 -5.80
C SER A 80 7.02 5.87 -5.76
N ILE A 81 6.55 5.41 -6.92
CA ILE A 81 5.67 4.24 -7.05
C ILE A 81 6.40 2.98 -6.60
N ILE A 82 7.63 2.76 -7.08
CA ILE A 82 8.43 1.58 -6.70
C ILE A 82 8.62 1.53 -5.17
N LEU A 83 9.00 2.66 -4.55
CA LEU A 83 9.20 2.73 -3.10
C LEU A 83 7.89 2.56 -2.33
N ALA A 84 6.80 3.19 -2.75
CA ALA A 84 5.51 3.09 -2.09
C ALA A 84 4.96 1.66 -2.12
N GLN A 85 5.06 0.98 -3.28
CA GLN A 85 4.71 -0.44 -3.40
C GLN A 85 5.65 -1.28 -2.51
N GLY A 86 6.96 -1.08 -2.60
CA GLY A 86 7.91 -1.79 -1.74
C GLY A 86 7.59 -1.67 -0.25
N ILE A 87 7.27 -0.46 0.23
CA ILE A 87 6.88 -0.21 1.62
C ILE A 87 5.57 -0.94 1.97
N LEU A 88 4.56 -0.85 1.11
CA LEU A 88 3.25 -1.45 1.34
C LEU A 88 3.32 -2.99 1.33
N GLU A 89 3.88 -3.59 0.28
CA GLU A 89 3.87 -5.03 0.06
C GLU A 89 4.81 -5.78 1.03
N SER A 90 5.95 -5.19 1.40
CA SER A 90 6.92 -5.81 2.32
C SER A 90 6.75 -5.43 3.79
N GLY A 91 5.81 -4.53 4.10
CA GLY A 91 5.72 -3.91 5.43
C GLY A 91 7.02 -3.18 5.79
N ALA A 92 7.58 -2.41 4.86
CA ALA A 92 8.90 -1.79 4.95
C ALA A 92 10.03 -2.81 5.26
N GLY A 93 10.04 -3.92 4.53
CA GLY A 93 11.08 -4.96 4.57
C GLY A 93 10.99 -5.86 5.80
N LYS A 94 9.88 -5.82 6.56
CA LYS A 94 9.72 -6.58 7.80
C LYS A 94 8.84 -7.81 7.64
N SER A 95 8.19 -8.01 6.50
CA SER A 95 7.42 -9.23 6.24
C SER A 95 8.33 -10.46 6.21
N SER A 96 7.81 -11.61 6.64
CA SER A 96 8.55 -12.87 6.61
C SER A 96 9.04 -13.21 5.19
N LEU A 97 8.25 -12.90 4.17
CA LEU A 97 8.63 -13.11 2.78
C LEU A 97 9.83 -12.22 2.40
N ALA A 98 9.79 -10.93 2.71
CA ALA A 98 10.91 -10.02 2.42
C ALA A 98 12.18 -10.43 3.17
N VAL A 99 12.09 -10.74 4.46
CA VAL A 99 13.23 -11.11 5.30
C VAL A 99 13.87 -12.43 4.87
N ASN A 100 13.07 -13.45 4.55
CA ASN A 100 13.58 -14.80 4.30
C ASN A 100 13.90 -15.09 2.84
N SER A 101 13.43 -14.25 1.90
CA SER A 101 13.57 -14.51 0.47
C SER A 101 13.97 -13.30 -0.37
N ASN A 102 14.20 -12.15 0.26
CA ASN A 102 14.45 -10.87 -0.41
C ASN A 102 13.36 -10.46 -1.41
N ASN A 103 12.15 -11.02 -1.30
CA ASN A 103 11.01 -10.71 -2.17
C ASN A 103 10.15 -9.62 -1.54
N HIS A 104 10.42 -8.37 -1.93
CA HIS A 104 9.76 -7.19 -1.36
C HIS A 104 8.40 -6.88 -1.98
N PHE A 105 8.03 -7.53 -3.09
CA PHE A 105 6.84 -7.20 -3.89
C PHE A 105 5.86 -8.37 -4.00
N GLY A 106 6.09 -9.47 -3.26
CA GLY A 106 5.20 -10.64 -3.31
C GLY A 106 5.16 -11.32 -4.67
N ILE A 107 6.24 -11.28 -5.46
CA ILE A 107 6.21 -11.84 -6.82
C ILE A 107 6.13 -13.36 -6.74
N LYS A 108 5.00 -13.90 -7.21
CA LYS A 108 4.73 -15.33 -7.26
C LYS A 108 5.57 -16.03 -8.34
N CYS A 109 5.80 -17.33 -8.16
CA CYS A 109 6.36 -18.16 -9.22
C CYS A 109 5.37 -18.23 -10.38
N HIS A 110 5.89 -18.11 -11.59
CA HIS A 110 5.15 -18.34 -12.82
C HIS A 110 5.94 -19.38 -13.63
N ASN A 111 5.35 -19.89 -14.71
CA ASN A 111 5.95 -20.96 -15.51
C ASN A 111 7.33 -20.59 -16.11
N ASP A 112 7.70 -19.31 -16.11
CA ASP A 112 8.96 -18.76 -16.60
C ASP A 112 10.01 -18.54 -15.49
N TRP A 113 9.72 -18.93 -14.24
CA TRP A 113 10.66 -18.76 -13.13
C TRP A 113 11.52 -20.02 -12.94
N GLU A 114 12.82 -19.89 -13.20
CA GLU A 114 13.81 -20.96 -13.03
C GLU A 114 14.73 -20.76 -11.81
N GLY A 115 14.55 -19.66 -11.07
CA GLY A 115 15.35 -19.33 -9.89
C GLY A 115 14.89 -20.01 -8.61
N GLU A 116 15.55 -19.68 -7.49
CA GLU A 116 15.14 -20.17 -6.17
C GLU A 116 13.72 -19.69 -5.82
N PHE A 117 13.03 -20.45 -4.95
CA PHE A 117 11.70 -20.11 -4.48
C PHE A 117 11.49 -20.53 -3.03
N VAL A 118 10.44 -19.98 -2.42
CA VAL A 118 9.91 -20.40 -1.11
C VAL A 118 8.42 -20.66 -1.24
N HIS A 119 7.90 -21.58 -0.42
CA HIS A 119 6.46 -21.77 -0.27
C HIS A 119 5.98 -21.03 0.98
N GLN A 120 4.93 -20.22 0.87
CA GLN A 120 4.24 -19.61 2.00
C GLN A 120 2.73 -19.61 1.77
N ASP A 121 1.97 -19.65 2.85
CA ASP A 121 0.52 -19.53 2.80
C ASP A 121 0.17 -18.03 2.71
N ASP A 122 -0.59 -17.64 1.68
CA ASP A 122 -1.03 -16.25 1.46
C ASP A 122 -2.52 -16.20 1.11
N ASP A 123 -2.90 -16.34 -0.17
CA ASP A 123 -4.29 -16.52 -0.61
C ASP A 123 -4.70 -18.00 -0.60
N SER A 124 -3.73 -18.91 -0.77
CA SER A 124 -3.87 -20.37 -0.77
C SER A 124 -2.74 -21.03 -0.01
N GLU A 125 -2.93 -22.30 0.37
CA GLU A 125 -1.86 -23.08 1.01
C GLU A 125 -0.70 -23.28 0.04
N LYS A 126 0.52 -23.08 0.54
CA LYS A 126 1.79 -23.35 -0.15
C LYS A 126 1.89 -22.66 -1.51
N GLU A 127 1.61 -21.37 -1.55
CA GLU A 127 1.90 -20.59 -2.74
C GLU A 127 3.39 -20.43 -2.95
N CYS A 128 3.83 -20.55 -4.20
CA CYS A 128 5.22 -20.40 -4.58
C CYS A 128 5.53 -18.92 -4.81
N PHE A 129 6.55 -18.42 -4.11
CA PHE A 129 7.10 -17.08 -4.28
C PHE A 129 8.56 -17.15 -4.71
N ARG A 130 8.94 -16.24 -5.62
CA ARG A 130 10.33 -16.11 -6.09
C ARG A 130 11.22 -15.74 -4.91
N LYS A 131 12.42 -16.32 -4.85
CA LYS A 131 13.48 -15.98 -3.89
C LYS A 131 14.64 -15.35 -4.65
N TYR A 132 15.21 -14.30 -4.06
CA TYR A 132 16.29 -13.53 -4.66
C TYR A 132 17.52 -13.56 -3.76
N GLU A 133 18.69 -13.43 -4.38
CA GLU A 133 19.97 -13.30 -3.68
C GLU A 133 20.01 -12.06 -2.78
N ASP A 134 19.47 -10.95 -3.28
CA ASP A 134 19.38 -9.68 -2.56
C ASP A 134 18.06 -8.93 -2.87
N PRO A 135 17.73 -7.87 -2.10
CA PRO A 135 16.55 -7.06 -2.40
C PRO A 135 16.58 -6.41 -3.78
N ALA A 136 17.75 -6.02 -4.30
CA ALA A 136 17.84 -5.38 -5.60
C ALA A 136 17.32 -6.28 -6.73
N GLY A 137 17.51 -7.60 -6.60
CA GLY A 137 16.91 -8.62 -7.45
C GLY A 137 15.39 -8.51 -7.55
N SER A 138 14.69 -8.43 -6.41
CA SER A 138 13.22 -8.32 -6.42
C SER A 138 12.73 -6.97 -6.97
N TYR A 139 13.45 -5.87 -6.71
CA TYR A 139 13.15 -4.57 -7.29
C TYR A 139 13.26 -4.56 -8.82
N LYS A 140 14.32 -5.17 -9.34
CA LYS A 140 14.54 -5.32 -10.79
C LYS A 140 13.46 -6.20 -11.41
N ASP A 141 13.14 -7.34 -10.79
CA ASP A 141 12.12 -8.25 -11.31
C ASP A 141 10.71 -7.65 -11.25
N HIS A 142 10.36 -6.92 -10.20
CA HIS A 142 9.14 -6.12 -10.13
C HIS A 142 9.04 -5.12 -11.30
N SER A 143 10.13 -4.41 -11.58
CA SER A 143 10.17 -3.44 -12.68
C SER A 143 10.05 -4.12 -14.05
N LYS A 144 10.66 -5.29 -14.22
CA LYS A 144 10.51 -6.14 -15.40
C LYS A 144 9.07 -6.66 -15.54
N PHE A 145 8.44 -7.07 -14.45
CA PHE A 145 7.05 -7.53 -14.46
C PHE A 145 6.11 -6.44 -14.98
N LEU A 146 6.21 -5.22 -14.46
CA LEU A 146 5.36 -4.11 -14.91
C LEU A 146 5.64 -3.72 -16.36
N THR A 147 6.89 -3.74 -16.82
CA THR A 147 7.25 -3.38 -18.21
C THR A 147 6.87 -4.45 -19.23
N THR A 148 6.88 -5.73 -18.87
CA THR A 148 6.71 -6.83 -19.83
C THR A 148 5.26 -7.29 -20.00
N LYS A 149 4.41 -7.12 -18.98
CA LYS A 149 3.01 -7.59 -19.07
C LYS A 149 2.15 -6.55 -19.81
N LYS A 150 1.57 -6.95 -20.95
CA LYS A 150 0.74 -6.11 -21.83
C LYS A 150 -0.34 -5.31 -21.10
N ARG A 151 -0.93 -5.85 -20.03
CA ARG A 151 -1.97 -5.18 -19.23
C ARG A 151 -1.51 -3.86 -18.61
N TYR A 152 -0.22 -3.67 -18.38
CA TYR A 152 0.35 -2.45 -17.80
C TYR A 152 0.88 -1.47 -18.86
N ALA A 153 0.83 -1.81 -20.15
CA ALA A 153 1.48 -1.01 -21.20
C ALA A 153 0.98 0.45 -21.24
N SER A 154 -0.30 0.70 -20.94
CA SER A 154 -0.89 2.05 -20.92
C SER A 154 -0.26 2.95 -19.85
N LEU A 155 0.27 2.40 -18.75
CA LEU A 155 0.96 3.17 -17.70
C LEU A 155 2.18 3.90 -18.24
N PHE A 156 2.89 3.30 -19.19
CA PHE A 156 4.12 3.87 -19.75
C PHE A 156 3.85 5.01 -20.75
N SER A 157 2.59 5.30 -21.04
CA SER A 157 2.18 6.52 -21.77
C SER A 157 1.90 7.70 -20.83
N LEU A 158 1.85 7.47 -19.52
CA LEU A 158 1.67 8.52 -18.51
C LEU A 158 2.97 9.32 -18.31
N ALA A 159 2.84 10.54 -17.80
CA ALA A 159 4.00 11.31 -17.40
C ALA A 159 4.77 10.57 -16.28
N LYS A 160 6.10 10.47 -16.43
CA LYS A 160 6.97 9.69 -15.52
C LYS A 160 7.03 10.19 -14.07
N GLY A 161 6.52 11.38 -13.78
CA GLY A 161 6.41 11.91 -12.42
C GLY A 161 4.97 12.04 -11.91
N ASP A 162 3.98 11.64 -12.72
CA ASP A 162 2.58 11.68 -12.31
C ASP A 162 2.21 10.42 -11.53
N TYR A 163 2.71 10.32 -10.30
CA TYR A 163 2.48 9.16 -9.46
C TYR A 163 1.00 8.93 -9.13
N VAL A 164 0.16 9.97 -9.16
CA VAL A 164 -1.29 9.83 -8.94
C VAL A 164 -1.92 9.06 -10.10
N ALA A 165 -1.64 9.45 -11.34
CA ALA A 165 -2.11 8.73 -12.51
C ALA A 165 -1.56 7.30 -12.56
N TRP A 166 -0.31 7.09 -12.17
CA TRP A 166 0.29 5.76 -12.06
C TRP A 166 -0.41 4.89 -11.02
N ALA A 167 -0.67 5.39 -9.81
CA ALA A 167 -1.36 4.66 -8.75
C ALA A 167 -2.78 4.24 -9.17
N MET A 168 -3.51 5.17 -9.80
CA MET A 168 -4.85 4.91 -10.36
C MET A 168 -4.79 3.87 -11.49
N GLY A 169 -3.84 4.04 -12.40
CA GLY A 169 -3.64 3.15 -13.53
C GLY A 169 -3.22 1.74 -13.13
N LEU A 170 -2.40 1.57 -12.08
CA LEU A 170 -1.99 0.27 -11.56
C LEU A 170 -3.20 -0.53 -11.10
N ARG A 171 -4.12 0.11 -10.36
CA ARG A 171 -5.39 -0.52 -9.97
C ARG A 171 -6.26 -0.80 -11.19
N ALA A 172 -6.44 0.16 -12.10
CA ALA A 172 -7.26 -0.03 -13.29
C ALA A 172 -6.73 -1.16 -14.21
N ALA A 173 -5.41 -1.32 -14.27
CA ALA A 173 -4.75 -2.43 -14.94
C ALA A 173 -4.86 -3.75 -14.18
N GLY A 174 -5.34 -3.73 -12.93
CA GLY A 174 -5.61 -4.86 -12.04
C GLY A 174 -4.36 -5.43 -11.36
N TYR A 175 -3.43 -4.56 -10.95
CA TYR A 175 -2.32 -4.91 -10.06
C TYR A 175 -2.83 -5.37 -8.68
N ALA A 176 -3.83 -4.68 -8.13
CA ALA A 176 -4.47 -5.01 -6.86
C ALA A 176 -6.00 -5.01 -7.00
N THR A 177 -6.68 -5.86 -6.23
CA THR A 177 -8.14 -5.92 -6.15
C THR A 177 -8.73 -4.88 -5.20
N ASP A 178 -7.93 -4.44 -4.23
CA ASP A 178 -8.33 -3.46 -3.22
C ASP A 178 -8.77 -2.13 -3.86
N PRO A 179 -10.01 -1.65 -3.62
CA PRO A 179 -10.46 -0.36 -4.09
C PRO A 179 -9.60 0.81 -3.62
N LEU A 180 -8.99 0.71 -2.44
CA LEU A 180 -8.21 1.78 -1.80
C LEU A 180 -6.70 1.70 -2.11
N TYR A 181 -6.30 0.82 -3.02
CA TYR A 181 -4.88 0.65 -3.36
C TYR A 181 -4.22 1.95 -3.86
N PRO A 182 -4.81 2.72 -4.78
CA PRO A 182 -4.23 3.98 -5.24
C PRO A 182 -4.04 4.98 -4.09
N GLU A 183 -5.04 5.13 -3.22
CA GLU A 183 -5.02 6.05 -2.10
C GLU A 183 -3.94 5.66 -1.08
N LYS A 184 -3.72 4.36 -0.87
CA LYS A 184 -2.63 3.87 -0.01
C LYS A 184 -1.27 4.24 -0.59
N LEU A 185 -1.04 4.02 -1.89
CA LEU A 185 0.22 4.38 -2.53
C LEU A 185 0.47 5.89 -2.48
N ILE A 186 -0.52 6.69 -2.88
CA ILE A 186 -0.46 8.15 -2.82
C ILE A 186 -0.14 8.63 -1.40
N ALA A 187 -0.82 8.06 -0.39
CA ALA A 187 -0.55 8.39 1.01
C ALA A 187 0.89 8.08 1.45
N TYR A 188 1.49 6.98 0.99
CA TYR A 188 2.91 6.71 1.24
C TYR A 188 3.82 7.69 0.50
N ILE A 189 3.55 7.97 -0.77
CA ILE A 189 4.35 8.88 -1.59
C ILE A 189 4.39 10.26 -0.97
N GLU A 190 3.26 10.76 -0.50
CA GLU A 190 3.20 12.11 0.06
C GLU A 190 3.70 12.16 1.49
N ARG A 191 3.27 11.23 2.37
CA ARG A 191 3.70 11.22 3.77
C ARG A 191 5.23 11.18 3.91
N TYR A 192 5.90 10.46 3.00
CA TYR A 192 7.35 10.28 3.02
C TYR A 192 8.07 11.05 1.91
N ASP A 193 7.37 11.96 1.23
CA ASP A 193 7.91 12.82 0.16
C ASP A 193 8.69 12.03 -0.92
N LEU A 194 8.18 10.86 -1.32
CA LEU A 194 8.88 9.94 -2.23
C LEU A 194 8.98 10.50 -3.66
N HIS A 195 8.10 11.41 -4.06
CA HIS A 195 8.14 12.05 -5.39
C HIS A 195 9.37 12.96 -5.59
N GLN A 196 10.06 13.33 -4.50
CA GLN A 196 11.35 14.01 -4.60
C GLN A 196 12.36 13.18 -5.41
N TYR A 197 12.31 11.85 -5.31
CA TYR A 197 13.19 10.94 -6.04
C TYR A 197 12.87 10.87 -7.53
N ASP A 198 11.59 10.99 -7.91
CA ASP A 198 11.19 11.13 -9.30
C ASP A 198 11.77 12.41 -9.90
N SER A 199 11.68 13.50 -9.13
CA SER A 199 12.17 14.83 -9.53
C SER A 199 13.68 14.83 -9.73
N GLN A 200 14.42 14.18 -8.83
CA GLN A 200 15.87 13.97 -8.96
C GLN A 200 16.23 13.18 -10.22
N VAL A 201 15.51 12.08 -10.51
CA VAL A 201 15.75 11.27 -11.72
C VAL A 201 15.45 12.06 -13.00
N LEU A 202 14.42 12.88 -12.99
CA LEU A 202 13.98 13.66 -14.15
C LEU A 202 14.75 14.96 -14.35
N GLY A 203 15.73 15.28 -13.49
CA GLY A 203 16.48 16.54 -13.55
C GLY A 203 15.64 17.78 -13.24
N LYS A 204 14.50 17.59 -12.57
CA LYS A 204 13.56 18.65 -12.16
C LYS A 204 13.75 18.99 -10.70
N SER A 205 14.95 19.39 -10.30
CA SER A 205 15.19 19.87 -8.94
C SER A 205 14.40 21.17 -8.72
N GLY A 206 13.29 21.11 -7.99
CA GLY A 206 12.50 22.29 -7.59
C GLY A 206 11.19 22.53 -8.35
N VAL A 207 10.67 21.58 -9.12
CA VAL A 207 9.34 21.72 -9.75
C VAL A 207 8.30 20.99 -8.91
N ASN A 208 7.47 21.74 -8.17
CA ASN A 208 6.23 21.23 -7.58
C ASN A 208 5.42 20.56 -8.70
N TYR A 209 5.30 19.23 -8.65
CA TYR A 209 4.40 18.54 -9.55
C TYR A 209 2.99 19.06 -9.28
N PRO A 210 2.23 19.44 -10.33
CA PRO A 210 0.92 20.05 -10.13
C PRO A 210 0.00 19.02 -9.48
N VAL A 211 -0.23 19.19 -8.18
CA VAL A 211 -1.34 18.58 -7.47
C VAL A 211 -2.61 19.17 -8.11
N SER A 212 -3.19 18.42 -9.04
CA SER A 212 -4.57 18.59 -9.52
C SER A 212 -4.98 20.05 -9.77
N SER A 213 -4.44 20.66 -10.81
CA SER A 213 -4.89 21.96 -11.33
C SER A 213 -6.31 21.86 -11.92
N ARG A 214 -7.31 21.92 -11.04
CA ARG A 214 -8.66 22.47 -11.28
C ARG A 214 -9.27 22.90 -9.94
N VAL A 215 -8.71 23.93 -9.33
CA VAL A 215 -9.43 24.71 -8.32
C VAL A 215 -9.32 26.15 -8.74
N ASP A 216 -10.45 26.68 -9.21
CA ASP A 216 -10.61 28.10 -9.46
C ASP A 216 -10.21 28.88 -8.21
N ASN A 217 -9.33 29.84 -8.42
CA ASN A 217 -8.78 30.72 -7.41
C ASN A 217 -9.88 31.71 -6.98
N GLN A 218 -10.81 31.25 -6.15
CA GLN A 218 -11.74 32.12 -5.42
C GLN A 218 -11.15 32.33 -4.03
N GLY A 219 -10.67 33.56 -3.80
CA GLY A 219 -10.01 33.97 -2.57
C GLY A 219 -10.86 33.65 -1.34
N VAL A 220 -10.26 32.92 -0.40
CA VAL A 220 -10.87 32.66 0.91
C VAL A 220 -10.28 33.64 1.91
N ASN A 221 -11.10 34.63 2.24
CA ASN A 221 -10.90 35.52 3.38
C ASN A 221 -10.95 34.69 4.68
N GLY A 222 -9.82 34.60 5.38
CA GLY A 222 -9.67 35.10 6.75
C GLY A 222 -10.59 34.60 7.87
N ASP A 223 -11.17 33.40 7.80
CA ASP A 223 -11.67 32.71 9.00
C ASP A 223 -11.10 31.29 9.03
N GLY A 224 -10.09 31.13 9.90
CA GLY A 224 -9.22 29.96 9.98
C GLY A 224 -10.00 28.71 10.39
N THR A 225 -10.56 27.98 9.42
CA THR A 225 -11.23 26.72 9.75
C THR A 225 -10.19 25.75 10.27
N LEU A 226 -10.32 25.35 11.53
CA LEU A 226 -9.43 24.37 12.16
C LEU A 226 -9.96 22.95 11.94
N TYR A 227 -9.07 22.05 11.51
CA TYR A 227 -9.33 20.63 11.38
C TYR A 227 -8.40 19.85 12.31
N GLU A 228 -8.96 18.91 13.07
CA GLU A 228 -8.17 17.98 13.88
C GLU A 228 -7.82 16.74 13.06
N VAL A 229 -6.53 16.48 12.88
CA VAL A 229 -6.00 15.35 12.11
C VAL A 229 -6.50 14.03 12.69
N GLN A 230 -7.14 13.22 11.85
CA GLN A 230 -7.70 11.93 12.22
C GLN A 230 -6.75 10.79 11.85
N LYS A 231 -7.01 9.60 12.42
CA LYS A 231 -6.25 8.40 12.09
C LYS A 231 -6.36 8.11 10.58
N GLY A 232 -5.20 8.05 9.92
CA GLY A 232 -5.10 7.76 8.50
C GLY A 232 -4.96 8.99 7.62
N ASP A 233 -5.13 10.20 8.16
CA ASP A 233 -4.95 11.43 7.39
C ASP A 233 -3.49 11.59 6.89
N THR A 234 -3.39 12.23 5.73
CA THR A 234 -2.18 12.83 5.17
C THR A 234 -2.50 14.27 4.82
N LEU A 235 -1.46 15.10 4.59
CA LEU A 235 -1.71 16.45 4.09
C LEU A 235 -2.53 16.45 2.81
N TYR A 236 -2.37 15.45 1.94
CA TYR A 236 -3.19 15.33 0.74
C TYR A 236 -4.64 14.93 1.00
N SER A 237 -4.91 13.94 1.86
CA SER A 237 -6.30 13.55 2.16
C SER A 237 -7.06 14.76 2.72
N ILE A 238 -6.38 15.57 3.54
CA ILE A 238 -6.88 16.84 4.07
C ILE A 238 -7.01 17.88 2.94
N SER A 239 -6.00 18.02 2.08
CA SER A 239 -6.01 18.93 0.92
C SER A 239 -7.22 18.68 0.02
N LYS A 240 -7.51 17.41 -0.27
CA LYS A 240 -8.66 16.97 -1.07
C LYS A 240 -9.97 17.20 -0.35
N LYS A 241 -10.02 16.89 0.95
CA LYS A 241 -11.22 17.08 1.77
C LYS A 241 -11.64 18.54 1.86
N PHE A 242 -10.68 19.46 1.97
CA PHE A 242 -10.94 20.88 2.14
C PHE A 242 -10.76 21.70 0.86
N ASN A 243 -10.37 21.04 -0.24
CA ASN A 243 -10.09 21.64 -1.53
C ASN A 243 -9.06 22.77 -1.45
N VAL A 244 -7.95 22.50 -0.77
CA VAL A 244 -6.81 23.41 -0.62
C VAL A 244 -5.54 22.74 -1.10
N LEU A 245 -4.49 23.49 -1.43
CA LEU A 245 -3.21 22.91 -1.82
C LEU A 245 -2.46 22.35 -0.60
N VAL A 246 -1.71 21.27 -0.78
CA VAL A 246 -0.81 20.74 0.27
C VAL A 246 0.20 21.81 0.68
N GLU A 247 0.77 22.53 -0.28
CA GLU A 247 1.71 23.64 -0.05
C GLU A 247 1.06 24.76 0.77
N ASP A 248 -0.21 25.08 0.49
CA ASP A 248 -0.96 26.05 1.30
C ASP A 248 -1.23 25.54 2.71
N LEU A 249 -1.55 24.26 2.88
CA LEU A 249 -1.68 23.64 4.20
C LEU A 249 -0.35 23.71 4.97
N GLN A 250 0.78 23.40 4.34
CA GLN A 250 2.09 23.50 4.98
C GLN A 250 2.40 24.93 5.38
N ARG A 251 2.24 25.87 4.45
CA ARG A 251 2.50 27.30 4.68
C ARG A 251 1.64 27.88 5.79
N LYS A 252 0.33 27.59 5.80
CA LYS A 252 -0.60 28.06 6.85
C LYS A 252 -0.27 27.49 8.22
N ASN A 253 0.32 26.30 8.27
CA ASN A 253 0.58 25.56 9.51
C ASN A 253 2.07 25.48 9.89
N ASN A 254 2.93 26.25 9.22
CA ASN A 254 4.38 26.27 9.41
C ASN A 254 5.02 24.86 9.39
N LEU A 255 4.52 23.98 8.52
CA LEU A 255 5.07 22.62 8.37
C LEU A 255 6.25 22.66 7.41
N THR A 256 7.37 22.06 7.82
CA THR A 256 8.59 21.94 7.00
C THR A 256 8.63 20.64 6.18
N ASP A 257 7.75 19.70 6.50
CA ASP A 257 7.64 18.40 5.83
C ASP A 257 6.15 17.97 5.77
N ASN A 258 5.91 16.72 5.38
CA ASN A 258 4.57 16.15 5.25
C ASN A 258 4.11 15.39 6.50
N ALA A 259 4.88 15.43 7.59
CA ALA A 259 4.56 14.73 8.82
C ALA A 259 3.47 15.46 9.60
N ILE A 260 2.40 14.73 9.92
CA ILE A 260 1.30 15.21 10.76
C ILE A 260 0.94 14.14 11.80
N SER A 261 0.52 14.59 12.97
CA SER A 261 0.17 13.72 14.10
C SER A 261 -1.35 13.68 14.31
N ILE A 262 -1.88 12.52 14.71
CA ILE A 262 -3.29 12.39 15.10
C ILE A 262 -3.57 13.36 16.26
N GLY A 263 -4.66 14.12 16.16
CA GLY A 263 -5.02 15.17 17.13
C GLY A 263 -4.36 16.53 16.86
N GLN A 264 -3.43 16.63 15.91
CA GLN A 264 -2.86 17.90 15.49
C GLN A 264 -3.95 18.77 14.86
N LYS A 265 -4.03 20.05 15.25
CA LYS A 265 -4.97 20.99 14.65
C LYS A 265 -4.30 21.73 13.51
N LEU A 266 -4.91 21.70 12.33
CA LEU A 266 -4.43 22.36 11.12
C LEU A 266 -5.44 23.43 10.66
N ILE A 267 -4.93 24.59 10.26
CA ILE A 267 -5.67 25.63 9.55
C ILE A 267 -5.86 25.15 8.11
N VAL A 268 -7.11 24.87 7.73
CA VAL A 268 -7.47 24.31 6.43
C VAL A 268 -8.20 25.29 5.50
N LYS A 269 -8.62 26.46 5.98
CA LYS A 269 -9.17 27.55 5.17
C LYS A 269 -8.68 28.88 5.69
#